data_AF-A0A7W0Q6K5-F1
#
_entry.id   AF-A0A7W0Q6K5-F1
#
_cell.length_a   1.000
_cell.length_b   1.000
_cell.length_c   1.000
_cell.angle_alpha   90.00
_cell.angle_beta   90.00
_cell.angle_gamma   90.00
#
_symmetry.space_group_name_H-M   'P 1'
#
loop_
_entity.id
_entity.type
_entity.pdbx_description
1 polymer ?
#
loop_
_entity_poly.entity_id
_entity_poly.type
_entity_poly.pdbx_seq_one_letter_code
_entity_poly.pdbx_strand_id
1 'polypeptide(L)'
;MRLLYPVMLVGCGFSGTPAPATGDGALPDGESAIDAMVDAKVSDATIPPDALVCFGTGFGAVCLPAAPSTPLALPATAAFDTGGGGCTHVVTLGGTAMCVLAGTTVTLAAATTFRAIGPRPLIIVASQTMAINGSLSVSSLRGAGTGAGAATVVC
;
A
#
# COMPACT_ATOMS: atom_id res chain seq x y z
N MET A 1 12.12 -37.47 -39.46
CA MET A 1 12.89 -36.52 -38.63
C MET A 1 11.87 -35.67 -37.85
N ARG A 2 11.54 -36.05 -36.61
CA ARG A 2 10.53 -35.36 -35.78
C ARG A 2 11.28 -34.39 -34.85
N LEU A 3 11.10 -33.08 -35.07
CA LEU A 3 11.60 -32.05 -34.14
C LEU A 3 10.68 -32.01 -32.91
N LEU A 4 11.21 -32.46 -31.77
CA LEU A 4 10.65 -32.19 -30.45
C LEU A 4 11.11 -30.79 -30.02
N TYR A 5 10.17 -29.86 -29.87
CA TYR A 5 10.42 -28.54 -29.30
C TYR A 5 10.24 -28.58 -27.77
N PRO A 6 11.23 -28.17 -26.97
CA PRO A 6 11.05 -28.04 -25.53
C PRO A 6 10.17 -26.83 -25.23
N VAL A 7 9.09 -27.06 -24.48
CA VAL A 7 8.28 -26.00 -23.86
C VAL A 7 8.92 -25.68 -22.51
N MET A 8 9.55 -24.51 -22.41
CA MET A 8 10.04 -23.96 -21.14
C MET A 8 8.96 -23.04 -20.57
N LEU A 9 8.45 -23.38 -19.39
CA LEU A 9 7.52 -22.55 -18.62
C LEU A 9 8.34 -21.69 -17.64
N VAL A 10 8.40 -20.38 -17.87
CA VAL A 10 9.01 -19.41 -16.93
C VAL A 10 7.88 -18.64 -16.25
N GLY A 11 7.74 -18.84 -14.94
CA GLY A 11 6.77 -18.13 -14.11
C GLY A 11 7.47 -17.07 -13.26
N CYS A 12 7.02 -15.81 -13.33
CA CYS A 12 7.42 -14.78 -12.38
C CYS A 12 6.60 -14.98 -11.09
N GLY A 13 7.25 -15.45 -10.02
CA GLY A 13 6.62 -15.61 -8.71
C GLY A 13 6.45 -14.25 -8.02
N PHE A 14 5.21 -13.84 -7.76
CA PHE A 14 4.95 -12.79 -6.78
C PHE A 14 5.26 -13.34 -5.40
N SER A 15 6.42 -12.95 -4.85
CA SER A 15 6.82 -13.34 -3.49
C SER A 15 6.16 -12.41 -2.48
N GLY A 16 4.85 -12.52 -2.32
CA GLY A 16 4.17 -12.00 -1.13
C GLY A 16 4.27 -13.07 -0.06
N THR A 17 5.03 -12.85 1.01
CA THR A 17 4.88 -13.68 2.21
C THR A 17 3.45 -13.48 2.71
N PRO A 18 2.60 -14.53 2.72
CA PRO A 18 1.29 -14.40 3.34
C PRO A 18 1.52 -14.05 4.81
N ALA A 19 0.93 -12.95 5.28
CA ALA A 19 0.85 -12.69 6.71
C ALA A 19 0.16 -13.91 7.36
N PRO A 20 0.67 -14.40 8.51
CA PRO A 20 0.02 -15.51 9.20
C PRO A 20 -1.38 -15.04 9.63
N ALA A 21 -2.41 -15.64 9.02
CA ALA A 21 -3.79 -15.53 9.46
C ALA A 21 -3.92 -16.22 10.82
N THR A 22 -3.57 -15.51 11.89
CA THR A 22 -3.85 -15.94 13.26
C THR A 22 -5.14 -15.24 13.68
N GLY A 23 -6.25 -15.82 13.25
CA GLY A 23 -7.59 -15.35 13.52
C GLY A 23 -8.54 -16.53 13.45
N ASP A 24 -8.34 -17.47 14.36
CA ASP A 24 -9.30 -18.51 14.69
C ASP A 24 -10.55 -17.86 15.28
N GLY A 25 -11.48 -17.52 14.39
CA GLY A 25 -12.85 -17.18 14.75
C GLY A 25 -13.53 -18.37 15.42
N ALA A 26 -13.26 -18.57 16.70
CA ALA A 26 -14.14 -19.28 17.61
C ALA A 26 -15.16 -18.25 18.12
N LEU A 27 -16.37 -18.29 17.57
CA LEU A 27 -17.55 -17.73 18.20
C LEU A 27 -18.08 -18.79 19.18
N PRO A 28 -17.89 -18.65 20.50
CA PRO A 28 -18.80 -19.26 21.45
C PRO A 28 -20.05 -18.38 21.52
N ASP A 29 -21.17 -18.97 21.11
CA ASP A 29 -22.53 -18.63 21.50
C ASP A 29 -22.64 -18.62 23.04
N GLY A 30 -22.35 -17.45 23.63
CA GLY A 30 -22.40 -17.23 25.05
C GLY A 30 -23.07 -15.90 25.37
N GLU A 31 -24.39 -15.89 25.39
CA GLU A 31 -25.16 -14.79 25.94
C GLU A 31 -24.94 -14.73 27.45
N SER A 32 -24.31 -13.66 27.96
CA SER A 32 -24.42 -13.23 29.36
C SER A 32 -23.95 -11.78 29.53
N ALA A 33 -24.95 -10.90 29.56
CA ALA A 33 -25.21 -9.96 30.64
C ALA A 33 -24.06 -9.08 31.19
N ILE A 34 -24.19 -7.77 30.91
CA ILE A 34 -24.07 -6.59 31.82
C ILE A 34 -22.89 -6.46 32.81
N ASP A 35 -22.28 -5.28 32.70
CA ASP A 35 -21.85 -4.38 33.77
C ASP A 35 -20.46 -4.57 34.41
N ALA A 36 -19.48 -3.88 33.83
CA ALA A 36 -18.35 -3.36 34.58
C ALA A 36 -17.88 -2.04 33.96
N MET A 37 -18.36 -0.92 34.50
CA MET A 37 -17.69 0.37 34.38
C MET A 37 -16.33 0.28 35.09
N VAL A 38 -15.30 -0.14 34.36
CA VAL A 38 -13.91 0.02 34.81
C VAL A 38 -13.52 1.47 34.56
N ASP A 39 -13.60 2.27 35.62
CA ASP A 39 -12.88 3.55 35.76
C ASP A 39 -11.37 3.25 35.79
N ALA A 40 -10.82 3.00 34.61
CA ALA A 40 -9.38 2.99 34.43
C ALA A 40 -8.91 4.43 34.58
N LYS A 41 -8.38 4.74 35.78
CA LYS A 41 -7.53 5.91 36.00
C LYS A 41 -6.60 6.05 34.80
N VAL A 42 -6.78 7.13 34.05
CA VAL A 42 -5.79 7.61 33.08
C VAL A 42 -4.59 8.05 33.91
N SER A 43 -3.74 7.08 34.24
CA SER A 43 -2.41 7.34 34.77
C SER A 43 -1.65 8.08 33.69
N ASP A 44 -1.31 9.33 34.02
CA ASP A 44 -0.36 10.25 33.40
C ASP A 44 0.63 9.51 32.48
N ALA A 45 0.19 9.28 31.24
CA ALA A 45 1.00 8.63 30.23
C ALA A 45 1.93 9.70 29.73
N THR A 46 3.18 9.63 30.19
CA THR A 46 4.36 10.16 29.50
C THR A 46 4.09 10.12 28.01
N ILE A 47 3.87 11.29 27.39
CA ILE A 47 3.52 11.42 25.97
C ILE A 47 4.55 10.60 25.20
N PRO A 48 4.18 9.43 24.65
CA PRO A 48 5.11 8.62 23.90
C PRO A 48 5.58 9.46 22.70
N PRO A 49 6.84 9.32 22.27
CA PRO A 49 7.36 10.10 21.16
C PRO A 49 6.41 10.00 19.97
N ASP A 50 5.87 11.14 19.55
CA ASP A 50 5.04 11.39 18.38
C ASP A 50 4.22 10.18 17.91
N ALA A 51 3.00 10.04 18.45
CA ALA A 51 2.10 8.94 18.09
C ALA A 51 1.97 8.84 16.56
N LEU A 52 2.50 7.74 16.01
CA LEU A 52 2.41 7.43 14.59
C LEU A 52 0.95 7.42 14.16
N VAL A 53 0.65 8.12 13.06
CA VAL A 53 -0.69 8.13 12.48
C VAL A 53 -0.78 6.99 11.48
N CYS A 54 -1.46 5.92 11.86
CA CYS A 54 -1.63 4.75 11.03
C CYS A 54 -2.90 4.84 10.18
N PHE A 55 -2.74 4.58 8.88
CA PHE A 55 -3.80 4.56 7.88
C PHE A 55 -4.00 3.13 7.38
N GLY A 56 -5.27 2.75 7.18
CA GLY A 56 -5.65 1.41 6.73
C GLY A 56 -5.82 0.40 7.87
N THR A 57 -6.30 -0.79 7.52
CA THR A 57 -6.47 -1.94 8.43
C THR A 57 -6.12 -3.23 7.68
N GLY A 58 -5.81 -4.31 8.41
CA GLY A 58 -5.55 -5.62 7.82
C GLY A 58 -4.29 -5.69 6.94
N PHE A 59 -4.46 -6.03 5.66
CA PHE A 59 -3.38 -6.35 4.71
C PHE A 59 -2.44 -5.18 4.34
N GLY A 60 -2.76 -3.96 4.74
CA GLY A 60 -1.91 -2.79 4.47
C GLY A 60 -2.20 -1.66 5.45
N ALA A 61 -1.61 -1.75 6.64
CA ALA A 61 -1.55 -0.63 7.58
C ALA A 61 -0.23 0.13 7.38
N VAL A 62 -0.31 1.45 7.16
CA VAL A 62 0.85 2.31 6.94
C VAL A 62 0.85 3.38 8.00
N CYS A 63 1.90 3.41 8.82
CA CYS A 63 2.07 4.37 9.88
C CYS A 63 3.00 5.50 9.42
N LEU A 64 2.47 6.72 9.40
CA LEU A 64 3.18 7.94 9.05
C LEU A 64 3.56 8.70 10.33
N PRO A 65 4.69 9.43 10.34
CA PRO A 65 5.10 10.23 11.51
C PRO A 65 4.11 11.37 11.82
N ALA A 66 3.38 11.84 10.81
CA ALA A 66 2.32 12.83 10.97
C ALA A 66 1.23 12.59 9.94
N ALA A 67 0.01 13.04 10.24
CA ALA A 67 -1.08 13.04 9.28
C ALA A 67 -0.76 14.00 8.12
N PRO A 68 -1.08 13.64 6.86
CA PRO A 68 -0.94 14.57 5.74
C PRO A 68 -1.79 15.82 5.97
N SER A 69 -1.19 16.99 5.78
CA SER A 69 -1.84 18.31 5.94
C SER A 69 -2.03 19.04 4.61
N THR A 70 -1.42 18.56 3.53
CA THR A 70 -1.45 19.18 2.21
C THR A 70 -2.24 18.34 1.20
N PRO A 71 -3.04 18.96 0.32
CA PRO A 71 -3.64 18.26 -0.81
C PRO A 71 -2.57 17.75 -1.78
N LEU A 72 -2.81 16.60 -2.40
CA LEU A 72 -1.91 15.99 -3.38
C LEU A 72 -2.63 15.79 -4.71
N ALA A 73 -2.21 16.52 -5.74
CA ALA A 73 -2.62 16.25 -7.12
C ALA A 73 -1.62 15.27 -7.74
N LEU A 74 -2.11 14.13 -8.23
CA LEU A 74 -1.28 13.17 -8.94
C LEU A 74 -0.83 13.76 -10.29
N PRO A 75 0.45 13.63 -10.66
CA PRO A 75 0.96 14.21 -11.90
C PRO A 75 0.27 13.58 -13.11
N ALA A 76 -0.11 14.43 -14.06
CA ALA A 76 -0.63 13.99 -15.34
C ALA A 76 0.52 13.53 -16.25
N THR A 77 0.29 12.45 -16.99
CA THR A 77 0.96 12.05 -18.25
C THR A 77 2.42 11.58 -18.23
N ALA A 78 3.19 11.77 -17.15
CA ALA A 78 4.50 11.13 -17.00
C ALA A 78 4.42 9.86 -16.17
N ALA A 79 5.21 8.84 -16.53
CA ALA A 79 5.37 7.66 -15.69
C ALA A 79 6.02 8.08 -14.36
N PHE A 80 5.33 7.84 -13.25
CA PHE A 80 5.81 8.12 -11.91
C PHE A 80 6.75 6.99 -11.47
N ASP A 81 8.02 7.32 -11.23
CA ASP A 81 9.02 6.37 -10.73
C ASP A 81 8.99 6.28 -9.20
N THR A 82 8.50 5.14 -8.72
CA THR A 82 8.41 4.76 -7.30
C THR A 82 9.77 4.49 -6.66
N GLY A 83 10.81 4.20 -7.44
CA GLY A 83 12.18 4.05 -6.96
C GLY A 83 12.93 5.38 -6.86
N GLY A 84 12.40 6.43 -7.50
CA GLY A 84 12.98 7.76 -7.54
C GLY A 84 12.67 8.61 -6.30
N GLY A 85 12.82 9.92 -6.45
CA GLY A 85 12.58 10.92 -5.39
C GLY A 85 11.14 11.43 -5.29
N GLY A 86 10.19 10.83 -6.01
CA GLY A 86 8.81 11.32 -6.08
C GLY A 86 7.90 10.89 -4.91
N CYS A 87 8.35 9.98 -4.04
CA CYS A 87 7.58 9.50 -2.90
C CYS A 87 7.51 10.57 -1.80
N THR A 88 6.33 10.81 -1.22
CA THR A 88 6.24 11.71 -0.06
C THR A 88 6.86 11.07 1.18
N HIS A 89 6.67 9.75 1.32
CA HIS A 89 7.34 8.94 2.34
C HIS A 89 7.79 7.61 1.75
N VAL A 90 8.84 7.03 2.33
CA VAL A 90 9.25 5.65 2.06
C VAL A 90 9.13 4.90 3.38
N VAL A 91 8.27 3.88 3.39
CA VAL A 91 8.01 3.05 4.58
C VAL A 91 8.42 1.62 4.29
N THR A 92 8.87 0.90 5.31
CA THR A 92 9.23 -0.51 5.15
C THR A 92 8.15 -1.37 5.77
N LEU A 93 7.52 -2.23 4.97
CA LEU A 93 6.48 -3.17 5.41
C LEU A 93 6.92 -4.60 5.05
N GLY A 94 7.00 -5.49 6.04
CA GLY A 94 7.42 -6.87 5.83
C GLY A 94 8.82 -7.00 5.18
N GLY A 95 9.73 -6.06 5.45
CA GLY A 95 11.07 -6.02 4.85
C GLY A 95 11.13 -5.41 3.44
N THR A 96 10.00 -4.95 2.88
CA THR A 96 9.95 -4.32 1.55
C THR A 96 9.74 -2.82 1.68
N ALA A 97 10.57 -2.02 0.99
CA ALA A 97 10.41 -0.57 0.92
C ALA A 97 9.27 -0.20 -0.05
N MET A 98 8.29 0.53 0.46
CA MET A 98 7.11 1.02 -0.25
C MET A 98 7.23 2.52 -0.50
N CYS A 99 6.78 2.95 -1.67
CA CYS A 99 6.63 4.37 -2.01
C CYS A 99 5.24 4.84 -1.59
N VAL A 100 5.16 5.76 -0.63
CA VAL A 100 3.89 6.33 -0.17
C VAL A 100 3.71 7.70 -0.78
N LEU A 101 2.52 7.93 -1.33
CA LEU A 101 1.99 9.22 -1.74
C LEU A 101 0.85 9.59 -0.80
N ALA A 102 1.08 10.60 0.03
CA ALA A 102 0.14 10.98 1.09
C ALA A 102 -0.33 12.43 0.92
N GLY A 103 -1.64 12.65 1.03
CA GLY A 103 -2.25 13.97 1.02
C GLY A 103 -3.56 14.03 1.80
N THR A 104 -4.06 15.23 2.09
CA THR A 104 -5.40 15.41 2.68
C THR A 104 -6.47 15.00 1.69
N THR A 105 -6.36 15.56 0.49
CA THR A 105 -7.19 15.27 -0.67
C THR A 105 -6.31 14.81 -1.79
N VAL A 106 -6.50 13.58 -2.26
CA VAL A 106 -5.77 13.03 -3.40
C VAL A 106 -6.64 13.12 -4.64
N THR A 107 -6.16 13.79 -5.69
CA THR A 107 -6.92 13.98 -6.93
C THR A 107 -6.17 13.48 -8.16
N LEU A 108 -6.92 12.86 -9.07
CA LEU A 108 -6.50 12.60 -10.45
C LEU A 108 -7.54 13.22 -11.38
N ALA A 109 -7.12 14.17 -12.20
CA ALA A 109 -8.04 14.89 -13.09
C ALA A 109 -8.63 13.99 -14.17
N ALA A 110 -9.81 14.36 -14.68
CA ALA A 110 -10.42 13.67 -15.81
C ALA A 110 -9.51 13.68 -17.05
N ALA A 111 -9.61 12.65 -17.88
CA ALA A 111 -8.78 12.45 -19.08
C ALA A 111 -7.25 12.41 -18.82
N THR A 112 -6.81 12.27 -17.56
CA THR A 112 -5.40 12.05 -17.23
C THR A 112 -5.14 10.57 -16.93
N THR A 113 -3.95 10.10 -17.31
CA THR A 113 -3.48 8.77 -16.92
C THR A 113 -2.29 8.94 -15.99
N PHE A 114 -2.40 8.42 -14.77
CA PHE A 114 -1.31 8.26 -13.84
C PHE A 114 -0.79 6.83 -13.94
N ARG A 115 0.47 6.68 -14.35
CA ARG A 115 1.12 5.38 -14.44
C ARG A 115 2.29 5.33 -13.49
N ALA A 116 2.26 4.42 -12.52
CA ALA A 116 3.37 4.22 -11.61
C ALA A 116 4.21 3.02 -12.04
N ILE A 117 5.52 3.23 -12.07
CA ILE A 117 6.54 2.25 -12.44
C ILE A 117 7.63 2.24 -11.38
N GLY A 118 8.45 1.19 -11.35
CA GLY A 118 9.65 1.15 -10.54
C GLY A 118 9.62 0.07 -9.45
N PRO A 119 10.73 -0.06 -8.71
CA PRO A 119 10.99 -1.20 -7.84
C PRO A 119 10.19 -1.21 -6.54
N ARG A 120 9.62 -0.08 -6.12
CA ARG A 120 8.89 0.02 -4.86
C ARG A 120 7.39 -0.07 -5.11
N PRO A 121 6.64 -0.92 -4.38
CA PRO A 121 5.18 -0.91 -4.48
C PRO A 121 4.64 0.47 -4.07
N LEU A 122 3.57 0.90 -4.73
CA LEU A 122 2.95 2.20 -4.51
C LEU A 122 1.81 2.09 -3.49
N ILE A 123 1.79 3.01 -2.53
CA ILE A 123 0.70 3.21 -1.57
C ILE A 123 0.21 4.65 -1.71
N ILE A 124 -1.10 4.83 -1.84
CA ILE A 124 -1.72 6.16 -1.90
C ILE A 124 -2.60 6.33 -0.66
N VAL A 125 -2.33 7.37 0.12
CA VAL A 125 -3.05 7.70 1.35
C VAL A 125 -3.74 9.04 1.19
N ALA A 126 -5.06 9.04 1.42
CA ALA A 126 -5.85 10.25 1.55
C ALA A 126 -6.44 10.32 2.97
N SER A 127 -6.14 11.37 3.73
CA SER A 127 -6.69 11.51 5.09
C SER A 127 -8.13 12.03 5.12
N GLN A 128 -8.61 12.65 4.04
CA GLN A 128 -9.98 13.16 3.92
C GLN A 128 -10.70 12.58 2.69
N THR A 129 -10.22 12.89 1.48
CA THR A 129 -10.94 12.53 0.24
C THR A 129 -10.00 12.01 -0.85
N MET A 130 -10.46 11.01 -1.59
CA MET A 130 -9.77 10.48 -2.77
C MET A 130 -10.69 10.58 -3.98
N ALA A 131 -10.31 11.38 -4.97
CA ALA A 131 -11.09 11.62 -6.18
C ALA A 131 -10.27 11.25 -7.43
N ILE A 132 -10.50 10.06 -7.96
CA ILE A 132 -9.82 9.55 -9.15
C ILE A 132 -10.76 9.63 -10.35
N ASN A 133 -10.69 10.74 -11.09
CA ASN A 133 -11.54 10.97 -12.27
C ASN A 133 -10.85 10.55 -13.59
N GLY A 134 -9.57 10.16 -13.52
CA GLY A 134 -8.76 9.66 -14.62
C GLY A 134 -8.49 8.15 -14.55
N SER A 135 -7.44 7.70 -15.24
CA SER A 135 -6.97 6.31 -15.21
C SER A 135 -5.73 6.17 -14.34
N LEU A 136 -5.76 5.22 -13.40
CA LEU A 136 -4.61 4.86 -12.57
C LEU A 136 -4.11 3.47 -12.98
N SER A 137 -2.84 3.36 -13.36
CA SER A 137 -2.22 2.10 -13.79
C SER A 137 -0.95 1.83 -13.01
N VAL A 138 -0.96 0.75 -12.23
CA VAL A 138 0.20 0.17 -11.52
C VAL A 138 0.62 -1.17 -12.12
N SER A 139 -0.03 -1.59 -13.20
CA SER A 139 0.08 -2.94 -13.75
C SER A 139 1.41 -3.17 -14.47
N SER A 140 1.98 -4.36 -14.27
CA SER A 140 3.04 -4.89 -15.12
C SER A 140 2.42 -5.61 -16.32
N LEU A 141 2.73 -5.17 -17.53
CA LEU A 141 2.17 -5.71 -18.77
C LEU A 141 3.30 -6.23 -19.66
N ARG A 142 3.15 -7.46 -20.15
CA ARG A 142 4.09 -8.06 -21.11
C ARG A 142 4.14 -7.20 -22.37
N GLY A 143 5.32 -6.69 -22.72
CA GLY A 143 5.53 -5.83 -23.89
C GLY A 143 5.12 -4.36 -23.73
N ALA A 144 4.48 -3.97 -22.62
CA ALA A 144 4.09 -2.58 -22.34
C ALA A 144 4.78 -1.98 -21.09
N GLY A 145 5.60 -2.77 -20.40
CA GLY A 145 6.52 -2.32 -19.36
C GLY A 145 6.15 -2.77 -17.94
N THR A 146 7.09 -2.56 -17.03
CA THR A 146 6.99 -2.92 -15.61
C THR A 146 6.15 -1.89 -14.84
N GLY A 147 5.28 -2.38 -13.97
CA GLY A 147 4.50 -1.57 -13.04
C GLY A 147 5.23 -1.26 -11.74
N ALA A 148 4.52 -0.70 -10.76
CA ALA A 148 5.05 -0.42 -9.44
C ALA A 148 5.29 -1.71 -8.64
N GLY A 149 6.43 -1.81 -7.96
CA GLY A 149 6.84 -3.01 -7.23
C GLY A 149 7.40 -4.12 -8.11
N ALA A 150 7.64 -3.86 -9.40
CA ALA A 150 8.27 -4.84 -10.28
C ALA A 150 9.77 -4.95 -9.96
N ALA A 151 10.26 -6.17 -9.75
CA ALA A 151 11.69 -6.41 -9.62
C ALA A 151 12.41 -6.02 -10.93
N THR A 152 13.53 -5.30 -10.82
CA THR A 152 14.38 -4.92 -11.97
C THR A 152 15.20 -6.10 -12.51
N VAL A 153 15.09 -7.27 -11.89
CA VAL A 153 15.74 -8.49 -12.37
C VAL A 153 14.95 -9.02 -13.57
N VAL A 154 15.54 -8.84 -14.75
CA VAL A 154 15.10 -9.48 -15.99
C VAL A 154 15.22 -10.99 -15.77
N CYS A 155 14.09 -11.70 -15.83
CA CYS A 155 14.08 -13.16 -15.80
C CYS A 155 14.64 -13.73 -17.11
#